data_AF-A0A753AFU1-F1
#
_entry.id   AF-A0A753AFU1-F1
#
_cell.length_a   1.000
_cell.length_b   1.000
_cell.length_c   1.000
_cell.angle_alpha   90.00
_cell.angle_beta   90.00
_cell.angle_gamma   90.00
#
_symmetry.space_group_name_H-M   'P 1'
#
loop_
_entity.id
_entity.type
_entity.pdbx_description
1 polymer ?
#
loop_
_entity_poly.entity_id
_entity_poly.type
_entity_poly.pdbx_seq_one_letter_code
_entity_poly.pdbx_strand_id
1 'polypeptide(L)' 'MNKGDDIYALHNFEFLAITFAKMAAQGRTVDIDTVIGNMDETHRKWFTERYQHWLAISRQESQ' A
#
# COMPACT_ATOMS: atom_id res chain seq x y z
N MET A 1 -2.64 -1.26 -23.43
CA MET A 1 -3.22 -1.04 -22.09
C MET A 1 -4.12 0.18 -22.15
N ASN A 2 -5.39 0.04 -21.74
CA ASN A 2 -6.32 1.17 -21.66
C ASN A 2 -5.95 2.04 -20.45
N LYS A 3 -5.74 3.34 -20.66
CA LYS A 3 -5.35 4.29 -19.60
C LYS A 3 -6.34 4.37 -18.42
N GLY A 4 -7.60 3.96 -18.62
CA GLY A 4 -8.62 3.93 -17.57
C GLY A 4 -8.35 2.87 -16.50
N ASP A 5 -7.98 1.65 -16.92
CA ASP A 5 -7.74 0.53 -16.00
C ASP A 5 -6.55 0.78 -15.08
N ASP A 6 -5.54 1.50 -15.58
CA ASP A 6 -4.32 1.88 -14.88
C ASP A 6 -4.59 2.88 -13.74
N ILE A 7 -5.46 3.87 -13.96
CA ILE A 7 -5.84 4.86 -12.94
C ILE A 7 -6.66 4.19 -11.82
N TYR A 8 -7.60 3.30 -12.17
CA TYR A 8 -8.36 2.55 -11.16
C TYR A 8 -7.48 1.57 -10.38
N ALA A 9 -6.53 0.90 -11.04
CA ALA A 9 -5.55 0.06 -10.37
C ALA A 9 -4.69 0.87 -9.39
N LEU A 10 -4.19 2.04 -9.80
CA LEU A 10 -3.39 2.91 -8.95
C LEU A 10 -4.16 3.40 -7.71
N HIS A 11 -5.41 3.83 -7.87
CA HIS A 11 -6.25 4.22 -6.73
C HIS A 11 -6.54 3.05 -5.79
N ASN A 12 -6.79 1.86 -6.32
CA ASN A 12 -6.98 0.66 -5.51
C ASN A 12 -5.70 0.29 -4.74
N PHE A 13 -4.53 0.42 -5.37
CA PHE A 13 -3.25 0.18 -4.71
C PHE A 13 -2.93 1.24 -3.65
N GLU A 14 -3.26 2.51 -3.90
CA GLU A 14 -3.13 3.56 -2.90
C GLU A 14 -3.99 3.30 -1.66
N PHE A 15 -5.24 2.91 -1.87
CA PHE A 15 -6.16 2.55 -0.79
C PHE A 15 -5.65 1.37 0.04
N LEU A 16 -5.10 0.33 -0.61
CA LEU A 16 -4.51 -0.81 0.08
C LEU A 16 -3.27 -0.41 0.89
N ALA A 17 -2.39 0.42 0.33
CA ALA A 17 -1.20 0.91 1.02
C ALA A 17 -1.57 1.69 2.30
N ILE A 18 -2.56 2.57 2.23
CA ILE A 18 -3.07 3.34 3.38
C ILE A 18 -3.67 2.40 4.43
N THR A 19 -4.55 1.50 4.01
CA THR A 19 -5.28 0.61 4.93
C THR A 19 -4.32 -0.29 5.70
N PHE A 20 -3.37 -0.91 5.00
CA PHE A 20 -2.37 -1.77 5.60
C PHE A 20 -1.39 -1.03 6.49
N ALA A 21 -0.99 0.19 6.12
CA ALA A 21 -0.16 1.02 6.96
C ALA A 21 -0.84 1.32 8.31
N LYS A 22 -2.13 1.69 8.27
CA LYS A 22 -2.93 1.93 9.49
C LYS A 22 -3.10 0.67 10.33
N MET A 23 -3.38 -0.47 9.70
CA MET A 23 -3.46 -1.76 10.38
C MET A 23 -2.16 -2.09 11.12
N ALA A 24 -1.02 -1.95 10.44
CA ALA A 24 0.30 -2.22 11.00
C ALA A 24 0.68 -1.22 12.13
N ALA A 25 0.34 0.06 12.00
CA ALA A 25 0.54 1.05 13.06
C ALA A 25 -0.26 0.73 14.33
N GLN A 26 -1.44 0.11 14.19
CA GLN A 26 -2.27 -0.37 15.29
C GLN A 26 -1.80 -1.72 15.88
N GLY A 27 -0.67 -2.25 15.42
CA GLY A 27 -0.12 -3.53 15.89
C GLY A 27 -0.78 -4.77 15.29
N ARG A 28 -1.61 -4.63 14.26
CA ARG A 28 -2.15 -5.80 13.54
C ARG A 28 -1.10 -6.33 12.57
N THR A 29 -0.96 -7.66 12.52
CA THR A 29 -0.15 -8.33 11.50
C THR A 29 -0.80 -8.13 10.14
N VAL A 30 -0.02 -7.65 9.17
CA VAL A 30 -0.45 -7.48 7.78
C VAL A 30 0.52 -8.23 6.88
N ASP A 31 -0.03 -9.07 6.02
CA ASP A 31 0.75 -9.79 5.01
C ASP A 31 0.87 -8.92 3.75
N ILE A 32 1.95 -8.14 3.70
CA ILE A 32 2.29 -7.31 2.55
C ILE A 32 2.85 -8.17 1.40
N ASP A 33 3.45 -9.32 1.70
CA ASP A 33 4.11 -10.18 0.72
C ASP A 33 3.09 -10.80 -0.25
N THR A 34 1.93 -11.22 0.25
CA THR A 34 0.83 -11.70 -0.59
C THR A 34 0.30 -10.61 -1.54
N VAL A 35 0.33 -9.35 -1.10
CA VAL A 35 -0.21 -8.22 -1.87
C VAL A 35 0.73 -7.84 -3.00
N ILE A 36 2.04 -7.75 -2.70
CA ILE A 36 3.06 -7.45 -3.71
C ILE A 36 3.38 -8.64 -4.61
N GLY A 37 3.10 -9.88 -4.19
CA GLY A 37 3.34 -11.09 -4.96
C GLY A 37 2.53 -11.17 -6.25
N ASN A 38 1.39 -10.47 -6.32
CA ASN A 38 0.54 -10.37 -7.51
C ASN A 38 0.90 -9.16 -8.41
N MET A 39 1.87 -8.33 -8.02
CA MET A 39 2.24 -7.12 -8.73
C MET A 39 3.49 -7.35 -9.59
N ASP A 40 3.56 -6.64 -10.73
CA ASP A 40 4.83 -6.52 -11.44
C ASP A 40 5.84 -5.66 -10.64
N GLU A 41 7.08 -5.60 -11.11
CA GLU A 41 8.16 -4.93 -10.40
C GLU A 41 7.91 -3.43 -10.19
N THR A 42 7.28 -2.76 -11.16
CA THR A 42 7.02 -1.31 -11.08
C THR A 42 5.94 -1.02 -10.06
N HIS A 43 4.83 -1.76 -10.12
CA HIS A 43 3.73 -1.64 -9.15
C HIS A 43 4.17 -2.04 -7.74
N ARG A 44 4.95 -3.11 -7.59
CA ARG A 44 5.51 -3.54 -6.30
C ARG A 44 6.40 -2.46 -5.67
N LYS A 45 7.29 -1.86 -6.46
CA LYS A 45 8.17 -0.80 -5.96
C LYS A 45 7.35 0.41 -5.52
N TRP A 46 6.42 0.86 -6.36
CA TRP A 46 5.53 1.97 -6.03
C TRP A 46 4.70 1.71 -4.77
N PHE A 47 4.11 0.51 -4.65
CA PHE A 47 3.30 0.12 -3.49
C PHE A 47 4.13 0.10 -2.21
N THR A 48 5.34 -0.47 -2.27
CA THR A 48 6.25 -0.55 -1.11
C THR A 48 6.62 0.85 -0.61
N GLU A 49 6.98 1.77 -1.50
CA GLU A 49 7.30 3.15 -1.14
C GLU A 49 6.10 3.88 -0.51
N ARG A 50 4.90 3.69 -1.06
CA ARG A 50 3.66 4.31 -0.52
C ARG A 50 3.25 3.72 0.82
N TYR A 51 3.34 2.40 0.98
CA TYR A 51 3.06 1.73 2.25
C TYR A 51 3.97 2.25 3.37
N GLN A 52 5.29 2.36 3.12
CA GLN A 52 6.23 2.88 4.11
C GLN A 52 5.93 4.34 4.49
N HIS A 53 5.60 5.18 3.50
CA HIS A 53 5.20 6.57 3.72
C HIS A 53 3.99 6.67 4.66
N TRP A 54 2.92 5.94 4.35
CA TRP A 54 1.70 5.95 5.18
C TRP A 54 1.89 5.30 6.55
N LEU A 55 2.78 4.32 6.66
CA LEU A 55 3.11 3.68 7.95
C LEU A 55 3.80 4.68 8.88
N ALA A 56 4.73 5.48 8.34
CA ALA A 56 5.40 6.53 9.10
C ALA A 56 4.40 7.59 9.60
N ILE A 57 3.44 8.00 8.76
CA ILE A 57 2.37 8.94 9.15
C ILE A 57 1.45 8.31 10.21
N SER A 58 0.96 7.10 9.97
CA SER A 58 -0.02 6.42 10.85
C SER A 58 0.55 6.16 12.25
N ARG A 59 1.87 5.92 12.35
CA ARG A 59 2.56 5.77 13.65
C ARG A 59 2.64 7.09 14.42
N GLN A 60 2.82 8.22 13.74
CA GLN A 60 2.85 9.55 14.37
C GLN A 60 1.46 9.98 14.85
N GLU A 61 0.39 9.61 14.13
CA GLU A 61 -1.00 9.90 14.53
C GLU A 61 -1.48 9.05 15.72
N SER A 62 -0.78 7.95 16.04
CA SER A 62 -1.15 7.03 17.12
C SER A 62 -0.43 7.34 18.45
N GLN A 63 0.37 8.41 18.51
CA GLN A 63 1.04 8.92 19.71
C GLN A 63 0.31 10.12 20.29
#